data_AF-A0A914NI87-F1
#
_entry.id   AF-A0A914NI87-F1
#
_cell.length_a   1.000
_cell.length_b   1.000
_cell.length_c   1.000
_cell.angle_alpha   90.00
_cell.angle_beta   90.00
_cell.angle_gamma   90.00
#
_symmetry.space_group_name_H-M   'P 1'
#
loop_
_entity.id
_entity.type
_entity.pdbx_description
1 polymer ?
#
loop_
_entity_poly.entity_id
_entity_poly.type
_entity_poly.pdbx_seq_one_letter_code
_entity_poly.pdbx_strand_id
1 'polypeptide(L)'
;MPDWDHFFASLRKYLDYFRSHIQLIPTINGFVGDLQSISDGELSGLLSWTKLATAISLKDPDSRRQFCQDKGWSVIESSVGLLASPVPLVFKGCLCNFLAALAIDEMAAVNIWNCLLCEFICSKQIGGKSIGIQNCFHTRLAQVPNKLLHLFIFIVNSILCQFSTRSYSNITQMWMLVKLALDCLYQPLKTFFVTAVTVDNKVFEVQILCQLLSDSPLSRALLQIIAEGGSQLHENKFFHLPAREDATCSAIRLLYVAISNRSALSDAIRAVNCDILIATIESILFSPFPYSQQKIDNCYMSLLFNYINEIDSFIRHAFFVWLIIKEATAQRPSLQSHIVQSLLPRRQKLINCVATLSIFSLEDIFVGINDLALIDIEGISYGRFKKEKCVD
;
A
#
# COMPACT_ATOMS: atom_id res chain seq x y z
N MET A 1 29.72 -7.47 28.80
CA MET A 1 28.44 -6.74 28.68
C MET A 1 27.94 -6.92 27.25
N PRO A 2 26.63 -6.99 27.01
CA PRO A 2 26.12 -7.07 25.64
C PRO A 2 26.47 -5.78 24.88
N ASP A 3 27.15 -5.94 23.76
CA ASP A 3 27.51 -4.91 22.78
C ASP A 3 26.96 -5.30 21.38
N TRP A 4 27.17 -4.45 20.38
CA TRP A 4 26.69 -4.69 19.02
C TRP A 4 27.29 -5.96 18.41
N ASP A 5 28.57 -6.24 18.67
CA ASP A 5 29.25 -7.45 18.22
C ASP A 5 28.57 -8.70 18.78
N HIS A 6 28.28 -8.72 20.08
CA HIS A 6 27.57 -9.81 20.74
C HIS A 6 26.16 -9.99 20.19
N PHE A 7 25.42 -8.89 19.98
CA PHE A 7 24.07 -8.94 19.42
C PHE A 7 24.06 -9.52 18.00
N PHE A 8 24.86 -8.98 17.08
CA PHE A 8 24.89 -9.46 15.69
C PHE A 8 25.53 -10.84 15.54
N ALA A 9 26.50 -11.19 16.39
CA ALA A 9 26.98 -12.57 16.50
C ALA A 9 25.88 -13.54 16.95
N SER A 10 24.98 -13.10 17.83
CA SER A 10 23.85 -13.92 18.28
C SER A 10 22.84 -14.17 17.15
N LEU A 11 22.50 -13.14 16.36
CA LEU A 11 21.62 -13.30 15.19
C LEU A 11 22.19 -14.31 14.18
N ARG A 12 23.49 -14.25 13.90
CA ARG A 12 24.18 -15.23 13.05
C ARG A 12 24.12 -16.64 13.60
N LYS A 13 24.46 -16.82 14.88
CA LYS A 13 24.39 -18.15 15.54
C LYS A 13 22.99 -18.76 15.42
N TYR A 14 21.95 -17.94 15.59
CA TYR A 14 20.57 -18.38 15.37
C TYR A 14 20.30 -18.75 13.92
N LEU A 15 20.75 -17.94 12.96
CA LEU A 15 20.59 -18.26 11.55
C LEU A 15 21.29 -19.58 11.19
N ASP A 16 22.54 -19.75 11.61
CA ASP A 16 23.33 -20.95 11.36
C ASP A 16 22.67 -22.18 11.98
N TYR A 17 22.18 -22.05 13.21
CA TYR A 17 21.40 -23.08 13.88
C TYR A 17 20.16 -23.46 13.08
N PHE A 18 19.34 -22.50 12.64
CA PHE A 18 18.15 -22.84 11.85
C PHE A 18 18.52 -23.45 10.50
N ARG A 19 19.53 -22.94 9.80
CA ARG A 19 19.98 -23.48 8.51
C ARG A 19 20.49 -24.92 8.64
N SER A 20 21.23 -25.24 9.69
CA SER A 20 21.75 -26.60 9.91
C SER A 20 20.65 -27.60 10.28
N HIS A 21 19.59 -27.16 10.98
CA HIS A 21 18.52 -28.03 11.44
C HIS A 21 17.33 -28.13 10.46
N ILE A 22 17.14 -27.17 9.54
CA ILE A 22 16.11 -27.24 8.48
C ILE A 22 16.43 -28.35 7.45
N GLN A 23 17.72 -28.64 7.19
CA GLN A 23 18.13 -29.71 6.27
C GLN A 23 17.83 -31.14 6.79
N LEU A 24 17.50 -31.28 8.08
CA LEU A 24 17.26 -32.57 8.73
C LEU A 24 15.80 -33.01 8.75
N ILE A 25 14.89 -32.32 8.03
CA ILE A 25 13.46 -32.66 7.98
C ILE A 25 13.11 -33.32 6.64
N PRO A 26 13.39 -34.61 6.40
CA PRO A 26 12.70 -35.37 5.37
C PRO A 26 11.31 -35.72 5.92
N THR A 27 10.26 -35.16 5.32
CA THR A 27 8.89 -35.59 5.62
C THR A 27 8.68 -36.95 4.96
N ILE A 28 8.42 -38.00 5.77
CA ILE A 28 7.35 -39.00 5.59
C ILE A 28 7.39 -40.04 6.75
N ASN A 29 8.53 -40.35 7.38
CA ASN A 29 8.57 -41.39 8.44
C ASN A 29 9.49 -41.07 9.65
N GLY A 30 9.18 -39.98 10.37
CA GLY A 30 9.63 -39.81 11.76
C GLY A 30 11.06 -39.29 11.93
N PHE A 31 11.16 -38.00 12.27
CA PHE A 31 12.03 -37.43 13.30
C PHE A 31 11.47 -36.02 13.55
N VAL A 32 10.70 -35.84 14.62
CA VAL A 32 10.45 -34.51 15.19
C VAL A 32 11.64 -34.22 16.08
N GLY A 33 12.72 -33.71 15.47
CA GLY A 33 13.75 -33.05 16.27
C GLY A 33 13.10 -31.83 16.89
N ASP A 34 13.13 -31.74 18.22
CA ASP A 34 12.68 -30.55 18.94
C ASP A 34 13.50 -29.36 18.43
N LEU A 35 12.88 -28.54 17.60
CA LEU A 35 13.50 -27.30 17.16
C LEU A 35 13.59 -26.43 18.42
N GLN A 36 14.80 -26.14 18.89
CA GLN A 36 14.99 -25.41 20.13
C GLN A 36 14.22 -24.08 20.04
N SER A 37 13.17 -23.97 20.86
CA SER A 37 12.38 -22.75 20.94
C SER A 37 13.22 -21.67 21.62
N ILE A 38 13.27 -20.48 21.02
CA ILE A 38 13.93 -19.33 21.64
C ILE A 38 13.22 -19.07 22.98
N SER A 39 13.97 -19.04 24.08
CA SER A 39 13.39 -18.79 25.41
C SER A 39 12.75 -17.41 25.50
N ASP A 40 11.71 -17.23 26.32
CA ASP A 40 10.98 -15.95 26.42
C ASP A 40 11.90 -14.79 26.85
N GLY A 41 12.84 -15.05 27.76
CA GLY A 41 13.81 -14.06 28.21
C GLY A 41 14.78 -13.63 27.09
N GLU A 42 15.25 -14.59 26.30
CA GLU A 42 16.15 -14.32 25.19
C GLU A 42 15.43 -13.65 24.02
N LEU A 43 14.20 -14.08 23.71
CA LEU A 43 13.34 -13.45 22.72
C LEU A 43 13.08 -11.98 23.09
N SER A 44 12.81 -11.70 24.38
CA SER A 44 12.65 -10.32 24.87
C SER A 44 13.92 -9.48 24.69
N GLY A 45 15.09 -10.08 24.95
CA GLY A 45 16.40 -9.48 24.68
C GLY A 45 16.58 -9.14 23.19
N LEU A 46 16.38 -10.12 22.31
CA LEU A 46 16.49 -9.96 20.86
C LEU A 46 15.52 -8.89 20.34
N LEU A 47 14.27 -8.88 20.81
CA LEU A 47 13.28 -7.87 20.46
C LEU A 47 13.73 -6.48 20.90
N SER A 48 14.24 -6.34 22.12
CA SER A 48 14.66 -5.04 22.68
C SER A 48 15.86 -4.46 21.92
N TRP A 49 16.87 -5.28 21.66
CA TRP A 49 18.04 -4.87 20.89
C TRP A 49 17.70 -4.55 19.42
N THR A 50 16.82 -5.33 18.80
CA THR A 50 16.36 -5.05 17.42
C THR A 50 15.57 -3.73 17.36
N LYS A 51 14.69 -3.46 18.34
CA LYS A 51 13.98 -2.19 18.46
C LYS A 51 14.92 -1.01 18.69
N LEU A 52 15.94 -1.20 19.51
CA LEU A 52 16.98 -0.18 19.75
C LEU A 52 17.75 0.11 18.46
N ALA A 53 18.21 -0.92 17.76
CA ALA A 53 18.90 -0.79 16.47
C ALA A 53 18.02 -0.08 15.43
N THR A 54 16.73 -0.40 15.40
CA THR A 54 15.73 0.28 14.54
C THR A 54 15.64 1.77 14.89
N ALA A 55 15.48 2.11 16.17
CA ALA A 55 15.33 3.50 16.61
C ALA A 55 16.60 4.32 16.33
N ILE A 56 17.78 3.74 16.54
CA ILE A 56 19.07 4.36 16.20
C ILE A 56 19.16 4.58 14.69
N SER A 57 18.85 3.56 13.89
CA SER A 57 18.91 3.64 12.43
C SER A 57 17.98 4.71 11.86
N LEU A 58 16.82 4.96 12.48
CA LEU A 58 15.90 6.02 12.07
C LEU A 58 16.38 7.42 12.45
N LYS A 59 17.13 7.57 13.55
CA LYS A 59 17.56 8.87 14.09
C LYS A 59 18.95 9.30 13.64
N ASP A 60 19.85 8.35 13.40
CA ASP A 60 21.24 8.60 13.06
C ASP A 60 21.64 7.92 11.73
N PRO A 61 21.89 8.70 10.66
CA PRO A 61 22.30 8.15 9.38
C PRO A 61 23.67 7.47 9.40
N ASP A 62 24.59 7.90 10.26
CA ASP A 62 25.94 7.34 10.30
C ASP A 62 25.96 5.96 10.96
N SER A 63 25.26 5.81 12.10
CA SER A 63 25.01 4.49 12.69
C SER A 63 24.27 3.55 11.73
N ARG A 64 23.28 4.05 10.98
CA ARG A 64 22.58 3.25 9.97
C ARG A 64 23.52 2.70 8.91
N ARG A 65 24.42 3.54 8.37
CA ARG A 65 25.43 3.11 7.39
C ARG A 65 26.40 2.10 8.00
N GLN A 66 26.82 2.30 9.24
CA GLN A 66 27.69 1.35 9.93
C GLN A 66 27.04 -0.03 10.05
N PHE A 67 25.76 -0.10 10.45
CA PHE A 67 25.03 -1.38 10.50
C PHE A 67 24.98 -2.09 9.14
N CYS A 68 24.86 -1.34 8.04
CA CYS A 68 24.79 -1.91 6.68
C CYS A 68 26.15 -2.31 6.10
N GLN A 69 27.22 -1.60 6.44
CA GLN A 69 28.53 -1.73 5.80
C GLN A 69 29.49 -2.65 6.55
N ASP A 70 29.28 -2.85 7.86
CA ASP A 70 30.14 -3.72 8.65
C ASP A 70 29.95 -5.19 8.25
N LYS A 71 30.91 -5.69 7.46
CA LYS A 71 30.97 -7.09 7.02
C LYS A 71 31.07 -8.06 8.19
N GLY A 72 31.66 -7.63 9.31
CA GLY A 72 31.76 -8.42 10.53
C GLY A 72 30.41 -8.68 11.17
N TRP A 73 29.45 -7.77 11.02
CA TRP A 73 28.11 -7.91 11.57
C TRP A 73 27.14 -8.64 10.63
N SER A 74 27.30 -8.53 9.31
CA SER A 74 26.44 -9.22 8.30
C SER A 74 24.94 -9.02 8.56
N VAL A 75 24.58 -7.80 8.98
CA VAL A 75 23.26 -7.47 9.56
C VAL A 75 22.13 -7.82 8.60
N ILE A 76 22.26 -7.43 7.33
CA ILE A 76 21.24 -7.62 6.30
C ILE A 76 21.00 -9.11 6.04
N GLU A 77 22.07 -9.86 5.75
CA GLU A 77 21.99 -11.29 5.45
C GLU A 77 21.41 -12.08 6.63
N SER A 78 21.88 -11.77 7.84
CA SER A 78 21.42 -12.44 9.06
C SER A 78 19.96 -12.16 9.35
N SER A 79 19.55 -10.90 9.24
CA SER A 79 18.17 -10.49 9.50
C SER A 79 17.21 -11.06 8.46
N VAL A 80 17.57 -11.02 7.17
CA VAL A 80 16.73 -11.57 6.08
C VAL A 80 16.66 -13.10 6.15
N GLY A 81 17.77 -13.78 6.41
CA GLY A 81 17.75 -15.24 6.58
C GLY A 81 16.88 -15.67 7.77
N LEU A 82 16.89 -14.91 8.88
CA LEU A 82 16.02 -15.18 10.02
C LEU A 82 14.52 -14.99 9.70
N LEU A 83 14.17 -14.16 8.72
CA LEU A 83 12.77 -14.05 8.26
C LEU A 83 12.29 -15.35 7.58
N ALA A 84 13.17 -16.06 6.87
CA ALA A 84 12.89 -17.35 6.26
C ALA A 84 12.89 -18.51 7.28
N SER A 85 13.59 -18.34 8.39
CA SER A 85 13.68 -19.32 9.49
C SER A 85 12.39 -19.46 10.33
N PRO A 86 12.21 -20.57 11.05
CA PRO A 86 11.07 -20.83 11.93
C PRO A 86 11.16 -20.05 13.27
N VAL A 87 11.31 -18.72 13.20
CA VAL A 87 11.29 -17.84 14.38
C VAL A 87 9.88 -17.29 14.67
N PRO A 88 9.58 -16.87 15.93
CA PRO A 88 8.29 -16.30 16.29
C PRO A 88 7.89 -15.10 15.42
N LEU A 89 6.60 -14.99 15.07
CA LEU A 89 6.08 -13.94 14.20
C LEU A 89 6.36 -12.52 14.72
N VAL A 90 6.32 -12.33 16.04
CA VAL A 90 6.63 -11.04 16.68
C VAL A 90 8.07 -10.62 16.39
N PHE A 91 9.00 -11.58 16.36
CA PHE A 91 10.39 -11.30 16.02
C PHE A 91 10.57 -11.02 14.53
N LYS A 92 9.89 -11.77 13.65
CA LYS A 92 9.87 -11.46 12.21
C LYS A 92 9.39 -10.03 11.95
N GLY A 93 8.31 -9.60 12.60
CA GLY A 93 7.82 -8.21 12.50
C GLY A 93 8.86 -7.18 12.95
N CYS A 94 9.58 -7.47 14.04
CA CYS A 94 10.66 -6.61 14.54
C CYS A 94 11.83 -6.51 13.55
N LEU A 95 12.26 -7.64 12.98
CA LEU A 95 13.30 -7.69 11.96
C LEU A 95 12.89 -6.95 10.68
N CYS A 96 11.63 -7.08 10.24
CA CYS A 96 11.12 -6.32 9.11
C CYS A 96 11.18 -4.80 9.35
N ASN A 97 10.81 -4.34 10.55
CA ASN A 97 10.91 -2.91 10.90
C ASN A 97 12.36 -2.43 10.91
N PHE A 98 13.28 -3.26 11.41
CA PHE A 98 14.70 -2.94 11.40
C PHE A 98 15.24 -2.85 9.97
N LEU A 99 14.96 -3.84 9.13
CA LEU A 99 15.32 -3.82 7.71
C LEU A 99 14.71 -2.63 6.98
N ALA A 100 13.46 -2.25 7.28
CA ALA A 100 12.84 -1.06 6.71
C ALA A 100 13.57 0.24 7.13
N ALA A 101 14.02 0.33 8.38
CA ALA A 101 14.84 1.46 8.83
C ALA A 101 16.21 1.51 8.13
N LEU A 102 16.82 0.36 7.86
CA LEU A 102 18.08 0.28 7.10
C LEU A 102 17.87 0.65 5.62
N ALA A 103 16.75 0.25 5.01
CA ALA A 103 16.41 0.50 3.62
C ALA A 103 16.15 1.99 3.28
N ILE A 104 16.18 2.89 4.26
CA ILE A 104 16.23 4.34 4.01
C ILE A 104 17.53 4.71 3.26
N ASP A 105 18.61 3.94 3.48
CA ASP A 105 19.82 4.06 2.68
C ASP A 105 19.67 3.26 1.36
N GLU A 106 19.92 3.92 0.23
CA GLU A 106 19.70 3.35 -1.11
C GLU A 106 20.52 2.07 -1.36
N MET A 107 21.78 2.06 -0.94
CA MET A 107 22.66 0.90 -1.12
C MET A 107 22.20 -0.27 -0.25
N ALA A 108 21.76 0.02 0.98
CA ALA A 108 21.18 -0.98 1.86
C ALA A 108 19.86 -1.53 1.28
N ALA A 109 19.00 -0.69 0.72
CA ALA A 109 17.73 -1.10 0.11
C ALA A 109 17.95 -2.11 -1.02
N VAL A 110 18.91 -1.85 -1.92
CA VAL A 110 19.27 -2.77 -3.02
C VAL A 110 19.77 -4.11 -2.48
N ASN A 111 20.63 -4.08 -1.46
CA ASN A 111 21.17 -5.29 -0.84
C ASN A 111 20.10 -6.12 -0.13
N ILE A 112 19.22 -5.46 0.64
CA ILE A 112 18.08 -6.09 1.31
C ILE A 112 17.17 -6.73 0.26
N TRP A 113 16.86 -6.02 -0.82
CA TRP A 113 16.02 -6.53 -1.90
C TRP A 113 16.59 -7.78 -2.55
N ASN A 114 17.89 -7.78 -2.85
CA ASN A 114 18.57 -8.95 -3.40
C ASN A 114 18.55 -10.13 -2.41
N CYS A 115 18.76 -9.89 -1.12
CA CYS A 115 18.66 -10.94 -0.10
C CYS A 115 17.24 -11.52 0.03
N LEU A 116 16.21 -10.68 0.00
CA LEU A 116 14.81 -11.11 0.08
C LEU A 116 14.42 -12.01 -1.11
N LEU A 117 14.96 -11.72 -2.30
CA LEU A 117 14.75 -12.55 -3.48
C LEU A 117 15.46 -13.89 -3.39
N CYS A 118 16.71 -13.92 -2.88
CA CYS A 118 17.45 -15.16 -2.66
C CYS A 118 16.75 -16.10 -1.67
N GLU A 119 16.12 -15.56 -0.63
CA GLU A 119 15.39 -16.32 0.39
C GLU A 119 13.92 -16.63 0.00
N PHE A 120 13.48 -16.27 -1.22
CA PHE A 120 12.14 -16.57 -1.77
C PHE A 120 10.92 -16.11 -0.95
N ILE A 121 11.10 -15.16 -0.02
CA ILE A 121 10.06 -14.72 0.93
C ILE A 121 8.81 -14.17 0.23
N CYS A 122 8.98 -13.58 -0.96
CA CYS A 122 7.88 -13.00 -1.77
C CYS A 122 7.34 -13.94 -2.86
N SER A 123 7.78 -15.20 -2.94
CA SER A 123 7.33 -16.14 -3.97
C SER A 123 6.15 -16.99 -3.49
N LYS A 124 5.23 -17.25 -4.41
CA LYS A 124 3.87 -17.78 -4.19
C LYS A 124 3.87 -19.08 -3.36
N GLN A 125 3.20 -19.06 -2.20
CA GLN A 125 2.69 -20.27 -1.56
C GLN A 125 1.59 -20.87 -2.45
N ILE A 126 1.83 -22.08 -2.97
CA ILE A 126 0.77 -22.88 -3.58
C ILE A 126 0.07 -23.62 -2.44
N GLY A 127 -1.20 -23.28 -2.16
CA GLY A 127 -2.07 -24.14 -1.35
C GLY A 127 -2.33 -23.74 0.11
N GLY A 128 -2.24 -22.45 0.48
CA GLY A 128 -2.89 -21.93 1.71
C GLY A 128 -2.41 -22.48 3.07
N LYS A 129 -1.40 -23.34 3.11
CA LYS A 129 -0.71 -23.76 4.33
C LYS A 129 0.80 -23.61 4.13
N SER A 130 1.39 -22.82 5.01
CA SER A 130 2.83 -22.60 5.12
C SER A 130 3.51 -23.84 5.70
N ILE A 131 3.91 -24.78 4.84
CA ILE A 131 4.98 -25.78 5.07
C ILE A 131 5.80 -25.83 3.76
N GLY A 132 7.12 -25.83 3.91
CA GLY A 132 8.07 -25.62 2.82
C GLY A 132 8.15 -26.73 1.79
N ILE A 133 8.92 -26.47 0.74
CA ILE A 133 10.20 -27.14 0.43
C ILE A 133 10.58 -26.80 -1.02
N GLN A 134 11.86 -26.45 -1.17
CA GLN A 134 12.69 -26.48 -2.36
C GLN A 134 12.25 -27.58 -3.34
N ASN A 135 11.83 -27.23 -4.58
CA ASN A 135 12.06 -28.03 -5.81
C ASN A 135 11.31 -27.60 -7.09
N CYS A 136 10.80 -26.36 -7.23
CA CYS A 136 10.04 -26.01 -8.45
C CYS A 136 10.46 -24.76 -9.23
N PHE A 137 11.66 -24.20 -9.04
CA PHE A 137 12.01 -22.94 -9.74
C PHE A 137 13.38 -22.91 -10.42
N HIS A 138 13.85 -24.03 -10.95
CA HIS A 138 15.15 -24.06 -11.64
C HIS A 138 15.13 -23.84 -13.17
N THR A 139 13.97 -23.63 -13.83
CA THR A 139 13.95 -23.69 -15.31
C THR A 139 13.27 -22.56 -16.07
N ARG A 140 12.85 -21.45 -15.45
CA ARG A 140 12.32 -20.28 -16.22
C ARG A 140 12.69 -18.89 -15.70
N LEU A 141 13.74 -18.74 -14.91
CA LEU A 141 14.18 -17.41 -14.42
C LEU A 141 15.53 -16.95 -14.98
N ALA A 142 16.00 -17.55 -16.07
CA ALA A 142 17.23 -17.11 -16.73
C ALA A 142 17.09 -15.78 -17.51
N GLN A 143 15.89 -15.18 -17.58
CA GLN A 143 15.68 -13.89 -18.26
C GLN A 143 14.46 -13.18 -17.66
N VAL A 144 14.58 -12.44 -16.54
CA VAL A 144 13.41 -11.74 -15.98
C VAL A 144 13.71 -10.30 -15.58
N PRO A 145 13.20 -9.30 -16.32
CA PRO A 145 13.35 -7.88 -15.98
C PRO A 145 12.60 -7.43 -14.73
N ASN A 146 11.61 -8.18 -14.21
CA ASN A 146 10.64 -7.60 -13.27
C ASN A 146 10.60 -8.30 -11.89
N LYS A 147 11.66 -8.12 -11.08
CA LYS A 147 11.71 -8.53 -9.66
C LYS A 147 10.54 -7.97 -8.83
N LEU A 148 10.05 -6.76 -9.16
CA LEU A 148 8.93 -6.09 -8.47
C LEU A 148 7.57 -6.78 -8.69
N LEU A 149 7.43 -7.59 -9.73
CA LEU A 149 6.18 -8.27 -10.06
C LEU A 149 5.75 -9.27 -8.97
N HIS A 150 6.70 -9.95 -8.33
CA HIS A 150 6.40 -10.90 -7.25
C HIS A 150 5.79 -10.21 -6.03
N LEU A 151 6.35 -9.06 -5.63
CA LEU A 151 5.82 -8.27 -4.53
C LEU A 151 4.42 -7.74 -4.87
N PHE A 152 4.22 -7.27 -6.10
CA PHE A 152 2.91 -6.83 -6.56
C PHE A 152 1.86 -7.95 -6.48
N ILE A 153 2.18 -9.14 -6.99
CA ILE A 153 1.29 -10.30 -6.92
C ILE A 153 0.96 -10.66 -5.48
N PHE A 154 1.93 -10.56 -4.56
CA PHE A 154 1.71 -10.79 -3.13
C PHE A 154 0.79 -9.74 -2.52
N ILE A 155 1.07 -8.44 -2.72
CA ILE A 155 0.25 -7.33 -2.20
C ILE A 155 -1.19 -7.46 -2.70
N VAL A 156 -1.37 -7.65 -4.00
CA VAL A 156 -2.70 -7.76 -4.60
C VAL A 156 -3.42 -9.00 -4.09
N ASN A 157 -2.85 -10.19 -4.28
CA ASN A 157 -3.61 -11.43 -4.05
C ASN A 157 -3.71 -11.81 -2.57
N SER A 158 -2.68 -11.56 -1.76
CA SER A 158 -2.61 -12.03 -0.37
C SER A 158 -3.08 -10.99 0.64
N ILE A 159 -3.07 -9.71 0.28
CA ILE A 159 -3.53 -8.62 1.15
C ILE A 159 -4.83 -8.04 0.61
N LEU A 160 -4.80 -7.37 -0.54
CA LEU A 160 -5.92 -6.57 -1.01
C LEU A 160 -7.12 -7.41 -1.44
N CYS A 161 -6.94 -8.53 -2.14
CA CYS A 161 -8.06 -9.37 -2.58
C CYS A 161 -8.64 -10.26 -1.47
N GLN A 162 -7.88 -10.50 -0.40
CA GLN A 162 -8.26 -11.40 0.68
C GLN A 162 -8.70 -10.69 1.96
N PHE A 163 -8.65 -9.35 1.98
CA PHE A 163 -8.90 -8.55 3.19
C PHE A 163 -10.27 -8.79 3.83
N SER A 164 -11.32 -9.06 3.04
CA SER A 164 -12.66 -9.34 3.58
C SER A 164 -12.89 -10.82 3.87
N THR A 165 -12.15 -11.72 3.20
CA THR A 165 -12.35 -13.18 3.30
C THR A 165 -11.52 -13.84 4.40
N ARG A 166 -10.42 -13.21 4.81
CA ARG A 166 -9.49 -13.77 5.79
C ARG A 166 -9.92 -13.41 7.20
N SER A 167 -9.74 -14.34 8.14
CA SER A 167 -9.97 -14.07 9.56
C SER A 167 -8.79 -13.30 10.16
N TYR A 168 -9.06 -12.09 10.64
CA TYR A 168 -8.09 -11.25 11.34
C TYR A 168 -8.42 -11.20 12.84
N SER A 169 -7.41 -11.36 13.69
CA SER A 169 -7.58 -11.20 15.14
C SER A 169 -7.87 -9.75 15.53
N ASN A 170 -7.39 -8.78 14.75
CA ASN A 170 -7.56 -7.35 15.00
C ASN A 170 -7.94 -6.63 13.71
N ILE A 171 -9.16 -6.11 13.66
CA ILE A 171 -9.73 -5.40 12.50
C ILE A 171 -8.99 -4.07 12.24
N THR A 172 -8.56 -3.37 13.28
CA THR A 172 -7.78 -2.12 13.14
C THR A 172 -6.45 -2.38 12.44
N GLN A 173 -5.74 -3.45 12.83
CA GLN A 173 -4.47 -3.83 12.19
C GLN A 173 -4.67 -4.30 10.75
N MET A 174 -5.79 -4.98 10.46
CA MET A 174 -6.17 -5.32 9.08
C MET A 174 -6.29 -4.07 8.22
N TRP A 175 -7.04 -3.06 8.66
CA TRP A 175 -7.18 -1.80 7.90
C TRP A 175 -5.86 -1.04 7.76
N MET A 176 -5.01 -1.04 8.79
CA MET A 176 -3.65 -0.50 8.68
C MET A 176 -2.82 -1.22 7.61
N LEU A 177 -2.94 -2.55 7.52
CA LEU A 177 -2.27 -3.35 6.49
C LEU A 177 -2.80 -3.03 5.09
N VAL A 178 -4.12 -2.87 4.93
CA VAL A 178 -4.75 -2.46 3.68
C VAL A 178 -4.25 -1.08 3.24
N LYS A 179 -4.22 -0.11 4.16
CA LYS A 179 -3.67 1.23 3.91
C LYS A 179 -2.23 1.14 3.40
N LEU A 180 -1.35 0.43 4.12
CA LEU A 180 0.05 0.26 3.73
C LEU A 180 0.19 -0.39 2.35
N ALA A 181 -0.62 -1.40 2.05
CA ALA A 181 -0.63 -2.04 0.74
C ALA A 181 -1.03 -1.06 -0.38
N LEU A 182 -2.05 -0.22 -0.16
CA LEU A 182 -2.47 0.80 -1.12
C LEU A 182 -1.40 1.88 -1.30
N ASP A 183 -0.79 2.35 -0.20
CA ASP A 183 0.29 3.34 -0.24
C ASP A 183 1.50 2.80 -1.00
N CYS A 184 1.87 1.53 -0.81
CA CYS A 184 2.93 0.87 -1.59
C CYS A 184 2.64 0.84 -3.09
N LEU A 185 1.39 0.68 -3.52
CA LEU A 185 1.00 0.75 -4.92
C LEU A 185 0.95 2.19 -5.46
N TYR A 186 0.65 3.15 -4.59
CA TYR A 186 0.60 4.57 -4.93
C TYR A 186 2.01 5.19 -5.11
N GLN A 187 2.97 4.86 -4.24
CA GLN A 187 4.31 5.45 -4.28
C GLN A 187 4.98 5.46 -5.67
N PRO A 188 5.04 4.34 -6.43
CA PRO A 188 5.66 4.36 -7.76
C PRO A 188 4.85 5.17 -8.79
N LEU A 189 3.54 5.35 -8.59
CA LEU A 189 2.68 6.13 -9.48
C LEU A 189 2.73 7.64 -9.22
N LYS A 190 3.20 8.06 -8.04
CA LYS A 190 3.18 9.47 -7.59
C LYS A 190 3.91 10.42 -8.53
N THR A 191 5.05 9.98 -9.09
CA THR A 191 5.91 10.77 -9.98
C THR A 191 5.96 10.20 -11.41
N PHE A 192 5.09 9.23 -11.71
CA PHE A 192 5.12 8.52 -12.97
C PHE A 192 4.41 9.31 -14.09
N PHE A 193 5.04 9.32 -15.27
CA PHE A 193 4.47 9.91 -16.48
C PHE A 193 4.32 8.85 -17.56
N VAL A 194 3.10 8.72 -18.08
CA VAL A 194 2.80 7.72 -19.10
C VAL A 194 3.31 8.18 -20.47
N THR A 195 4.12 7.36 -21.12
CA THR A 195 4.62 7.57 -22.48
C THR A 195 4.54 6.28 -23.29
N ALA A 196 4.54 6.37 -24.64
CA ALA A 196 4.55 5.18 -25.50
C ALA A 196 5.71 4.23 -25.17
N VAL A 197 6.90 4.76 -24.88
CA VAL A 197 8.09 3.97 -24.50
C VAL A 197 7.87 3.19 -23.19
N THR A 198 7.25 3.82 -22.18
CA THR A 198 6.94 3.12 -20.92
C THR A 198 5.92 1.98 -21.10
N VAL A 199 4.99 2.14 -22.05
CA VAL A 199 4.00 1.10 -22.37
C VAL A 199 4.65 -0.05 -23.13
N ASP A 200 5.48 0.24 -24.13
CA ASP A 200 6.21 -0.76 -24.92
C ASP A 200 7.14 -1.61 -24.04
N ASN A 201 7.86 -0.95 -23.12
CA ASN A 201 8.74 -1.62 -22.16
C ASN A 201 8.01 -2.36 -21.04
N LYS A 202 6.68 -2.25 -20.95
CA LYS A 202 5.84 -2.89 -19.91
C LYS A 202 6.36 -2.64 -18.50
N VAL A 203 6.74 -1.39 -18.23
CA VAL A 203 7.29 -0.97 -16.93
C VAL A 203 6.25 -1.22 -15.83
N PHE A 204 6.72 -1.45 -14.61
CA PHE A 204 5.91 -1.83 -13.46
C PHE A 204 4.69 -0.93 -13.20
N GLU A 205 4.86 0.39 -13.32
CA GLU A 205 3.83 1.41 -13.12
C GLU A 205 2.69 1.25 -14.11
N VAL A 206 3.01 0.95 -15.38
CA VAL A 206 2.01 0.67 -16.42
C VAL A 206 1.22 -0.58 -16.08
N GLN A 207 1.85 -1.62 -15.51
CA GLN A 207 1.16 -2.83 -15.09
C GLN A 207 0.16 -2.54 -13.96
N ILE A 208 0.53 -1.72 -12.98
CA ILE A 208 -0.38 -1.29 -11.91
C ILE A 208 -1.56 -0.51 -12.50
N LEU A 209 -1.32 0.48 -13.34
CA LEU A 209 -2.37 1.29 -13.96
C LEU A 209 -3.32 0.45 -14.81
N CYS A 210 -2.80 -0.49 -15.60
CA CYS A 210 -3.61 -1.41 -16.38
C CYS A 210 -4.50 -2.28 -15.48
N GLN A 211 -3.98 -2.79 -14.34
CA GLN A 211 -4.78 -3.57 -13.39
C GLN A 211 -5.83 -2.69 -12.68
N LEU A 212 -5.52 -1.44 -12.33
CA LEU A 212 -6.48 -0.52 -11.71
C LEU A 212 -7.63 -0.11 -12.67
N LEU A 213 -7.33 0.03 -13.96
CA LEU A 213 -8.27 0.51 -14.97
C LEU A 213 -8.89 -0.61 -15.84
N SER A 214 -8.67 -1.88 -15.50
CA SER A 214 -9.33 -3.02 -16.14
C SER A 214 -10.20 -3.77 -15.13
N ASP A 215 -11.08 -4.65 -15.60
CA ASP A 215 -11.80 -5.56 -14.69
C ASP A 215 -10.84 -6.63 -14.16
N SER A 216 -10.28 -6.36 -12.98
CA SER A 216 -9.16 -7.10 -12.42
C SER A 216 -9.40 -7.36 -10.94
N PRO A 217 -8.69 -8.32 -10.34
CA PRO A 217 -8.81 -8.57 -8.90
C PRO A 217 -8.39 -7.33 -8.07
N LEU A 218 -7.45 -6.51 -8.57
CA LEU A 218 -7.02 -5.27 -7.90
C LEU A 218 -8.11 -4.19 -7.98
N SER A 219 -8.70 -3.94 -9.15
CA SER A 219 -9.72 -2.90 -9.29
C SER A 219 -10.98 -3.24 -8.50
N ARG A 220 -11.40 -4.51 -8.50
CA ARG A 220 -12.52 -4.97 -7.65
C ARG A 220 -12.21 -4.84 -6.16
N ALA A 221 -11.01 -5.22 -5.72
CA ALA A 221 -10.61 -5.05 -4.33
C ALA A 221 -10.59 -3.58 -3.90
N LEU A 222 -10.05 -2.69 -4.75
CA LEU A 222 -10.04 -1.24 -4.51
C LEU A 222 -11.46 -0.68 -4.35
N LEU A 223 -12.34 -1.02 -5.30
CA LEU A 223 -13.74 -0.60 -5.28
C LEU A 223 -14.49 -1.20 -4.08
N GLN A 224 -14.19 -2.43 -3.67
CA GLN A 224 -14.75 -3.03 -2.47
C GLN A 224 -14.30 -2.29 -1.20
N ILE A 225 -13.01 -1.92 -1.09
CA ILE A 225 -12.49 -1.13 0.03
C ILE A 225 -13.21 0.21 0.13
N ILE A 226 -13.45 0.90 -0.99
CA ILE A 226 -14.21 2.16 -1.02
C ILE A 226 -15.66 1.93 -0.59
N ALA A 227 -16.30 0.88 -1.09
CA ALA A 227 -17.67 0.52 -0.72
C ALA A 227 -17.81 0.24 0.78
N GLU A 228 -16.88 -0.52 1.35
CA GLU A 228 -16.84 -0.78 2.78
C GLU A 228 -16.58 0.52 3.56
N GLY A 229 -15.59 1.33 3.18
CA GLY A 229 -15.35 2.63 3.82
C GLY A 229 -16.59 3.53 3.88
N GLY A 230 -17.41 3.52 2.82
CA GLY A 230 -18.65 4.29 2.77
C GLY A 230 -19.74 3.80 3.73
N SER A 231 -19.69 2.55 4.23
CA SER A 231 -20.63 2.08 5.26
C SER A 231 -20.46 2.87 6.57
N GLN A 232 -19.26 3.37 6.85
CA GLN A 232 -19.00 4.18 8.06
C GLN A 232 -19.77 5.50 8.07
N LEU A 233 -20.09 6.07 6.90
CA LEU A 233 -20.87 7.31 6.81
C LEU A 233 -22.30 7.13 7.33
N HIS A 234 -22.80 5.89 7.32
CA HIS A 234 -24.13 5.54 7.82
C HIS A 234 -24.11 4.93 9.23
N GLU A 235 -22.93 4.54 9.74
CA GLU A 235 -22.76 3.97 11.06
C GLU A 235 -22.73 5.08 12.14
N ASN A 236 -23.28 4.81 13.31
CA ASN A 236 -23.24 5.75 14.44
C ASN A 236 -21.78 6.09 14.79
N LYS A 237 -21.50 7.36 15.15
CA LYS A 237 -20.16 7.90 15.49
C LYS A 237 -19.35 7.06 16.50
N PHE A 238 -20.00 6.23 17.31
CA PHE A 238 -19.36 5.31 18.26
C PHE A 238 -18.59 4.16 17.61
N PHE A 239 -18.91 3.76 16.38
CA PHE A 239 -18.25 2.67 15.64
C PHE A 239 -17.23 3.20 14.63
N HIS A 240 -16.76 4.43 14.81
CA HIS A 240 -15.76 5.03 13.95
C HIS A 240 -14.40 4.34 14.13
N LEU A 241 -13.88 3.73 13.06
CA LEU A 241 -12.52 3.18 13.01
C LEU A 241 -11.62 4.09 12.17
N PRO A 242 -10.70 4.86 12.79
CA PRO A 242 -9.79 5.75 12.06
C PRO A 242 -8.90 5.01 11.05
N ALA A 243 -8.49 3.78 11.34
CA ALA A 243 -7.69 2.98 10.42
C ALA A 243 -8.42 2.67 9.10
N ARG A 244 -9.75 2.47 9.16
CA ARG A 244 -10.59 2.22 7.99
C ARG A 244 -10.79 3.50 7.19
N GLU A 245 -10.98 4.63 7.87
CA GLU A 245 -11.03 5.95 7.23
C GLU A 245 -9.75 6.23 6.44
N ASP A 246 -8.58 6.06 7.06
CA ASP A 246 -7.26 6.25 6.45
C ASP A 246 -7.05 5.34 5.23
N ALA A 247 -7.39 4.05 5.35
CA ALA A 247 -7.29 3.08 4.25
C ALA A 247 -8.21 3.47 3.08
N THR A 248 -9.42 3.92 3.38
CA THR A 248 -10.39 4.38 2.38
C THR A 248 -9.89 5.64 1.69
N CYS A 249 -9.31 6.59 2.41
CA CYS A 249 -8.69 7.78 1.82
C CYS A 249 -7.59 7.40 0.83
N SER A 250 -6.75 6.44 1.22
CA SER A 250 -5.65 5.93 0.39
C SER A 250 -6.18 5.23 -0.87
N ALA A 251 -7.31 4.52 -0.75
CA ALA A 251 -7.99 3.88 -1.89
C ALA A 251 -8.58 4.92 -2.86
N ILE A 252 -9.25 5.96 -2.36
CA ILE A 252 -9.80 7.04 -3.20
C ILE A 252 -8.67 7.79 -3.90
N ARG A 253 -7.55 8.04 -3.21
CA ARG A 253 -6.36 8.64 -3.81
C ARG A 253 -5.77 7.79 -4.93
N LEU A 254 -5.65 6.48 -4.73
CA LEU A 254 -5.16 5.57 -5.77
C LEU A 254 -6.09 5.53 -6.98
N LEU A 255 -7.41 5.56 -6.75
CA LEU A 255 -8.42 5.68 -7.80
C LEU A 255 -8.27 6.99 -8.60
N TYR A 256 -8.05 8.12 -7.91
CA TYR A 256 -7.77 9.40 -8.56
C TYR A 256 -6.57 9.33 -9.49
N VAL A 257 -5.43 8.80 -9.03
CA VAL A 257 -4.22 8.68 -9.86
C VAL A 257 -4.44 7.79 -11.08
N ALA A 258 -5.21 6.72 -10.93
CA ALA A 258 -5.57 5.87 -12.06
C ALA A 258 -6.42 6.66 -13.09
N ILE A 259 -7.42 7.41 -12.63
CA ILE A 259 -8.31 8.20 -13.49
C ILE A 259 -7.57 9.34 -14.20
N SER A 260 -6.65 10.03 -13.52
CA SER A 260 -5.88 11.15 -14.10
C SER A 260 -4.92 10.68 -15.19
N ASN A 261 -4.29 9.51 -15.02
CA ASN A 261 -3.36 8.94 -16.00
C ASN A 261 -4.05 8.18 -17.16
N ARG A 262 -5.37 7.99 -17.09
CA ARG A 262 -6.11 7.14 -18.01
C ARG A 262 -6.13 7.62 -19.45
N SER A 263 -6.22 8.93 -19.69
CA SER A 263 -6.18 9.51 -21.04
C SER A 263 -4.82 9.27 -21.69
N ALA A 264 -3.74 9.66 -21.01
CA ALA A 264 -2.37 9.46 -21.47
C ALA A 264 -2.03 7.99 -21.72
N LEU A 265 -2.48 7.08 -20.83
CA LEU A 265 -2.32 5.64 -21.02
C LEU A 265 -3.08 5.10 -22.22
N SER A 266 -4.32 5.56 -22.41
CA SER A 266 -5.13 5.15 -23.56
C SER A 266 -4.49 5.60 -24.88
N ASP A 267 -3.87 6.78 -24.92
CA ASP A 267 -3.21 7.30 -26.12
C ASP A 267 -1.88 6.59 -26.37
N ALA A 268 -1.11 6.31 -25.31
CA ALA A 268 0.14 5.54 -25.41
C ALA A 268 -0.10 4.09 -25.88
N ILE A 269 -1.14 3.41 -25.39
CA ILE A 269 -1.50 2.05 -25.84
C ILE A 269 -1.88 2.02 -27.33
N ARG A 270 -2.64 3.03 -27.79
CA ARG A 270 -2.96 3.18 -29.21
C ARG A 270 -1.71 3.42 -30.05
N ALA A 271 -0.78 4.24 -29.57
CA ALA A 271 0.46 4.53 -30.29
C ALA A 271 1.36 3.29 -30.45
N VAL A 272 1.41 2.41 -29.44
CA VAL A 272 2.21 1.17 -29.45
C VAL A 272 1.46 0.01 -30.13
N ASN A 273 0.16 0.15 -30.43
CA ASN A 273 -0.72 -0.93 -30.90
C ASN A 273 -0.74 -2.15 -29.95
N CYS A 274 -0.86 -1.91 -28.65
CA CYS A 274 -1.01 -2.98 -27.66
C CYS A 274 -2.48 -3.42 -27.54
N ASP A 275 -2.71 -4.73 -27.41
CA ASP A 275 -4.05 -5.34 -27.25
C ASP A 275 -4.66 -5.18 -25.83
N ILE A 276 -4.20 -4.20 -25.05
CA ILE A 276 -4.66 -4.00 -23.66
C ILE A 276 -5.97 -3.21 -23.67
N LEU A 277 -7.02 -3.80 -23.11
CA LEU A 277 -8.31 -3.15 -22.93
C LEU A 277 -8.41 -2.45 -21.57
N ILE A 278 -8.78 -1.17 -21.61
CA ILE A 278 -8.96 -0.33 -20.43
C ILE A 278 -10.45 0.03 -20.32
N ALA A 279 -11.06 -0.27 -19.16
CA ALA A 279 -12.46 0.03 -18.83
C ALA A 279 -12.70 1.55 -18.84
N THR A 280 -13.88 2.05 -19.21
CA THR A 280 -14.22 3.50 -19.23
C THR A 280 -14.35 4.10 -17.83
N ILE A 281 -14.06 5.40 -17.64
CA ILE A 281 -14.27 6.07 -16.34
C ILE A 281 -15.72 5.90 -15.91
N GLU A 282 -16.64 6.07 -16.87
CA GLU A 282 -18.07 5.85 -16.67
C GLU A 282 -18.36 4.45 -16.14
N SER A 283 -17.77 3.40 -16.72
CA SER A 283 -17.97 2.03 -16.24
C SER A 283 -17.46 1.79 -14.82
N ILE A 284 -16.39 2.46 -14.40
CA ILE A 284 -15.81 2.33 -13.06
C ILE A 284 -16.64 3.14 -12.03
N LEU A 285 -16.97 4.38 -12.36
CA LEU A 285 -17.65 5.31 -11.46
C LEU A 285 -19.14 5.00 -11.31
N PHE A 286 -19.78 4.47 -12.35
CA PHE A 286 -21.19 4.10 -12.34
C PHE A 286 -21.44 2.60 -12.19
N SER A 287 -20.41 1.78 -11.95
CA SER A 287 -20.64 0.37 -11.63
C SER A 287 -21.42 0.21 -10.33
N PRO A 288 -22.33 -0.78 -10.25
CA PRO A 288 -23.05 -1.06 -9.03
C PRO A 288 -22.12 -1.61 -7.95
N PHE A 289 -22.31 -1.16 -6.70
CA PHE A 289 -21.57 -1.72 -5.56
C PHE A 289 -22.32 -2.92 -4.94
N PRO A 290 -21.62 -3.99 -4.54
CA PRO A 290 -22.22 -5.30 -4.23
C PRO A 290 -23.05 -5.39 -2.94
N TYR A 291 -23.00 -4.40 -2.05
CA TYR A 291 -23.56 -4.49 -0.69
C TYR A 291 -24.74 -3.54 -0.39
N SER A 292 -25.36 -2.91 -1.39
CA SER A 292 -26.50 -2.03 -1.13
C SER A 292 -27.81 -2.79 -0.88
N GLN A 293 -28.36 -2.66 0.33
CA GLN A 293 -29.75 -3.01 0.60
C GLN A 293 -30.73 -1.87 0.18
N GLN A 294 -30.22 -0.65 -0.06
CA GLN A 294 -31.04 0.51 -0.42
C GLN A 294 -31.01 0.74 -1.93
N LYS A 295 -32.17 0.66 -2.57
CA LYS A 295 -32.35 0.70 -4.04
C LYS A 295 -32.05 2.06 -4.71
N ILE A 296 -31.79 3.11 -3.95
CA ILE A 296 -31.71 4.47 -4.47
C ILE A 296 -30.23 4.87 -4.45
N ASP A 297 -29.63 4.95 -5.64
CA ASP A 297 -28.25 5.35 -5.91
C ASP A 297 -27.16 4.27 -5.68
N ASN A 298 -27.31 3.10 -6.31
CA ASN A 298 -26.30 2.02 -6.29
C ASN A 298 -25.12 2.27 -7.24
N CYS A 299 -24.35 3.34 -7.07
CA CYS A 299 -23.14 3.57 -7.87
C CYS A 299 -21.99 4.13 -7.04
N TYR A 300 -20.75 3.98 -7.51
CA TYR A 300 -19.60 4.54 -6.80
C TYR A 300 -19.62 6.07 -6.78
N MET A 301 -20.19 6.74 -7.78
CA MET A 301 -20.32 8.21 -7.77
C MET A 301 -21.16 8.73 -6.61
N SER A 302 -22.32 8.14 -6.34
CA SER A 302 -23.18 8.56 -5.24
C SER A 302 -22.51 8.31 -3.89
N LEU A 303 -21.75 7.23 -3.77
CA LEU A 303 -20.96 6.92 -2.59
C LEU A 303 -19.86 7.96 -2.36
N LEU A 304 -19.05 8.25 -3.39
CA LEU A 304 -17.99 9.26 -3.31
C LEU A 304 -18.57 10.64 -2.95
N PHE A 305 -19.76 10.97 -3.46
CA PHE A 305 -20.43 12.22 -3.14
C PHE A 305 -20.85 12.33 -1.66
N ASN A 306 -21.07 11.22 -0.96
CA ASN A 306 -21.36 11.27 0.48
C ASN A 306 -20.18 11.87 1.27
N TYR A 307 -18.93 11.62 0.85
CA TYR A 307 -17.76 12.24 1.47
C TYR A 307 -17.71 13.76 1.26
N ILE A 308 -18.21 14.27 0.13
CA ILE A 308 -18.34 15.72 -0.09
C ILE A 308 -19.40 16.32 0.82
N ASN A 309 -20.53 15.62 1.01
CA ASN A 309 -21.59 16.09 1.92
C ASN A 309 -21.10 16.20 3.37
N GLU A 310 -20.15 15.35 3.76
CA GLU A 310 -19.56 15.33 5.11
C GLU A 310 -18.15 15.91 5.14
N ILE A 311 -17.93 16.99 4.38
CA ILE A 311 -16.62 17.64 4.24
C ILE A 311 -15.98 18.00 5.58
N ASP A 312 -16.77 18.42 6.59
CA ASP A 312 -16.25 18.82 7.91
C ASP A 312 -15.57 17.68 8.69
N SER A 313 -15.96 16.44 8.39
CA SER A 313 -15.40 15.22 8.97
C SER A 313 -14.33 14.63 8.06
N PHE A 314 -14.55 14.63 6.74
CA PHE A 314 -13.74 13.90 5.75
C PHE A 314 -13.11 14.81 4.70
N ILE A 315 -12.40 15.85 5.13
CA ILE A 315 -11.79 16.86 4.24
C ILE A 315 -10.86 16.21 3.19
N ARG A 316 -10.02 15.25 3.60
CA ARG A 316 -9.06 14.58 2.70
C ARG A 316 -9.76 13.76 1.62
N HIS A 317 -10.79 13.01 1.99
CA HIS A 317 -11.59 12.22 1.04
C HIS A 317 -12.29 13.17 0.07
N ALA A 318 -12.97 14.21 0.59
CA ALA A 318 -13.65 15.20 -0.23
C ALA A 318 -12.71 15.85 -1.25
N PHE A 319 -11.47 16.18 -0.86
CA PHE A 319 -10.45 16.72 -1.78
C PHE A 319 -10.18 15.78 -2.96
N PHE A 320 -9.87 14.50 -2.71
CA PHE A 320 -9.62 13.56 -3.80
C PHE A 320 -10.87 13.28 -4.64
N VAL A 321 -12.07 13.28 -4.03
CA VAL A 321 -13.33 13.14 -4.77
C VAL A 321 -13.54 14.33 -5.71
N TRP A 322 -13.27 15.56 -5.26
CA TRP A 322 -13.34 16.74 -6.13
C TRP A 322 -12.39 16.64 -7.32
N LEU A 323 -11.17 16.14 -7.10
CA LEU A 323 -10.22 15.89 -8.18
C LEU A 323 -10.71 14.81 -9.15
N ILE A 324 -11.30 13.73 -8.66
CA ILE A 324 -11.92 12.70 -9.52
C ILE A 324 -13.04 13.31 -10.37
N ILE A 325 -13.94 14.11 -9.77
CA ILE A 325 -15.03 14.78 -10.50
C ILE A 325 -14.48 15.73 -11.56
N LYS A 326 -13.45 16.52 -11.22
CA LYS A 326 -12.77 17.42 -12.15
C LYS A 326 -12.20 16.66 -13.35
N GLU A 327 -11.44 15.59 -13.11
CA GLU A 327 -10.85 14.79 -14.20
C GLU A 327 -11.91 14.05 -15.03
N ALA A 328 -12.94 13.50 -14.39
CA ALA A 328 -14.05 12.83 -15.09
C ALA A 328 -14.82 13.82 -15.98
N THR A 329 -15.08 15.04 -15.49
CA THR A 329 -15.76 16.07 -16.28
C THR A 329 -14.88 16.62 -17.40
N ALA A 330 -13.56 16.71 -17.23
CA ALA A 330 -12.66 17.21 -18.27
C ALA A 330 -12.56 16.29 -19.50
N GLN A 331 -12.75 14.97 -19.34
CA GLN A 331 -12.47 14.01 -20.42
C GLN A 331 -13.59 13.85 -21.45
N ARG A 332 -14.88 13.90 -21.06
CA ARG A 332 -16.00 13.71 -22.00
C ARG A 332 -17.27 14.48 -21.62
N PRO A 333 -17.94 15.15 -22.59
CA PRO A 333 -19.18 15.89 -22.31
C PRO A 333 -20.37 14.99 -21.96
N SER A 334 -20.45 13.76 -22.51
CA SER A 334 -21.50 12.80 -22.14
C SER A 334 -21.40 12.42 -20.65
N LEU A 335 -20.19 12.22 -20.15
CA LEU A 335 -19.93 11.89 -18.75
C LEU A 335 -20.31 13.06 -17.84
N GLN A 336 -20.06 14.30 -18.25
CA GLN A 336 -20.54 15.49 -17.51
C GLN A 336 -22.06 15.46 -17.31
N SER A 337 -22.82 15.15 -18.37
CA SER A 337 -24.28 15.11 -18.29
C SER A 337 -24.78 14.03 -17.32
N HIS A 338 -24.15 12.85 -17.32
CA HIS A 338 -24.51 11.75 -16.42
C HIS A 338 -24.13 12.04 -14.96
N ILE A 339 -22.95 12.65 -14.73
CA ILE A 339 -22.56 13.14 -13.40
C ILE A 339 -23.58 14.16 -12.89
N VAL A 340 -23.95 15.16 -13.70
CA VAL A 340 -24.95 16.17 -13.31
C VAL A 340 -26.29 15.51 -12.96
N GLN A 341 -26.76 14.54 -13.75
CA GLN A 341 -27.98 13.79 -13.46
C GLN A 341 -27.90 13.03 -12.12
N SER A 342 -26.76 12.37 -11.85
CA SER A 342 -26.54 11.64 -10.59
C SER A 342 -26.45 12.56 -9.36
N LEU A 343 -25.99 13.80 -9.55
CA LEU A 343 -25.82 14.79 -8.48
C LEU A 343 -27.07 15.66 -8.27
N LEU A 344 -28.00 15.68 -9.24
CA LEU A 344 -29.20 16.50 -9.22
C LEU A 344 -30.06 16.31 -7.96
N PRO A 345 -30.27 15.08 -7.43
CA PRO A 345 -31.01 14.87 -6.18
C PRO A 345 -30.36 15.52 -4.96
N ARG A 346 -29.06 15.84 -5.03
CA ARG A 346 -28.25 16.36 -3.92
C ARG A 346 -27.79 17.80 -4.14
N ARG A 347 -28.33 18.47 -5.18
CA ARG A 347 -27.95 19.82 -5.62
C ARG A 347 -27.88 20.84 -4.49
N GLN A 348 -28.88 20.88 -3.60
CA GLN A 348 -28.96 21.91 -2.56
C GLN A 348 -27.80 21.82 -1.56
N LYS A 349 -27.41 20.60 -1.18
CA LYS A 349 -26.24 20.37 -0.31
C LYS A 349 -24.95 20.75 -1.02
N LEU A 350 -24.82 20.41 -2.31
CA LEU A 350 -23.67 20.77 -3.14
C LEU A 350 -23.48 22.29 -3.21
N ILE A 351 -24.56 23.03 -3.49
CA ILE A 351 -24.53 24.50 -3.52
C ILE A 351 -24.06 25.05 -2.17
N ASN A 352 -24.57 24.51 -1.05
CA ASN A 352 -24.16 24.95 0.28
C ASN A 352 -22.69 24.66 0.56
N CYS A 353 -22.19 23.46 0.20
CA CYS A 353 -20.78 23.09 0.36
C CYS A 353 -19.85 23.95 -0.50
N VAL A 354 -20.23 24.25 -1.75
CA VAL A 354 -19.43 25.13 -2.61
C VAL A 354 -19.50 26.57 -2.11
N ALA A 355 -20.66 27.02 -1.63
CA ALA A 355 -20.81 28.34 -1.03
C ALA A 355 -19.87 28.51 0.17
N THR A 356 -19.83 27.55 1.10
CA THR A 356 -18.89 27.58 2.25
C THR A 356 -17.43 27.58 1.80
N LEU A 357 -17.09 26.81 0.76
CA LEU A 357 -15.76 26.79 0.15
C LEU A 357 -15.46 28.04 -0.71
N SER A 358 -16.43 28.90 -1.00
CA SER A 358 -16.23 30.12 -1.82
C SER A 358 -16.17 31.40 -1.00
N ILE A 359 -16.41 31.32 0.33
CA ILE A 359 -16.34 32.45 1.27
C ILE A 359 -14.88 32.86 1.58
N PHE A 360 -13.87 32.27 0.93
CA PHE A 360 -12.49 32.73 1.05
C PHE A 360 -12.34 34.13 0.44
N SER A 361 -11.84 35.08 1.25
CA SER A 361 -11.39 36.38 0.78
C SER A 361 -10.23 36.19 -0.20
N LEU A 362 -10.30 36.83 -1.37
CA LEU A 362 -9.22 36.86 -2.37
C LEU A 362 -7.88 37.35 -1.81
N GLU A 363 -7.89 38.03 -0.67
CA GLU A 363 -6.70 38.50 0.06
C GLU A 363 -5.88 37.37 0.72
N ASP A 364 -6.47 36.18 0.94
CA ASP A 364 -5.78 35.03 1.54
C ASP A 364 -5.06 34.14 0.49
N ILE A 365 -5.28 34.40 -0.81
CA ILE A 365 -4.76 33.61 -1.93
C ILE A 365 -3.47 34.26 -2.44
N PHE A 366 -2.39 34.17 -1.67
CA PHE A 366 -1.04 34.36 -2.22
C PHE A 366 -0.67 33.09 -2.99
N VAL A 367 -1.16 32.99 -4.24
CA VAL A 367 -0.64 32.01 -5.20
C VAL A 367 0.64 32.60 -5.77
N GLY A 368 1.78 32.18 -5.24
CA GLY A 368 3.06 32.48 -5.84
C GLY A 368 3.14 31.91 -7.26
N ILE A 369 3.97 32.52 -8.11
CA ILE A 369 4.17 32.09 -9.52
C ILE A 369 4.66 30.62 -9.63
N ASN A 370 5.06 30.02 -8.51
CA ASN A 370 5.51 28.62 -8.38
C ASN A 370 4.54 27.70 -7.60
N ASP A 371 3.36 28.17 -7.22
CA ASP A 371 2.38 27.33 -6.52
C ASP A 371 1.73 26.37 -7.52
N LEU A 372 2.42 25.25 -7.74
CA LEU A 372 1.92 24.09 -8.46
C LEU A 372 0.58 23.68 -7.85
N ALA A 373 -0.39 23.33 -8.70
CA ALA A 373 -1.64 22.71 -8.24
C ALA A 373 -1.28 21.53 -7.31
N LEU A 374 -1.82 21.49 -6.09
CA LEU A 374 -1.58 20.42 -5.13
C LEU A 374 -2.03 19.08 -5.76
N ILE A 375 -1.07 18.28 -6.21
CA ILE A 375 -1.30 16.93 -6.77
C ILE A 375 -1.59 15.93 -5.63
N ASP A 376 -1.09 16.22 -4.43
CA ASP A 376 -1.31 15.43 -3.21
C ASP A 376 -1.27 16.33 -1.97
N ILE A 377 -1.89 15.88 -0.88
CA ILE A 377 -2.03 16.57 0.41
C ILE A 377 -1.26 15.87 1.54
N GLU A 378 -0.38 14.90 1.20
CA GLU A 378 0.55 14.29 2.15
C GLU A 378 1.41 15.35 2.85
N GLY A 379 1.32 15.40 4.19
CA GLY A 379 2.11 16.31 5.03
C GLY A 379 1.39 17.57 5.51
N ILE A 380 0.15 17.82 5.08
CA ILE A 380 -0.65 18.95 5.59
C ILE A 380 -1.47 18.50 6.82
N SER A 381 -1.31 19.20 7.94
CA SER A 381 -2.02 18.91 9.19
C SER A 381 -3.51 19.28 9.12
N TYR A 382 -4.37 18.50 9.80
CA TYR A 382 -5.83 18.76 9.87
C TYR A 382 -6.16 20.18 10.39
N GLY A 383 -5.37 20.73 11.30
CA GLY A 383 -5.55 22.09 11.82
C GLY A 383 -5.42 23.17 10.75
N ARG A 384 -4.51 22.98 9.78
CA ARG A 384 -4.36 23.88 8.62
C ARG A 384 -5.59 23.85 7.72
N PHE A 385 -6.23 22.68 7.57
CA PHE A 385 -7.46 22.53 6.79
C PHE A 385 -8.70 23.14 7.48
N LYS A 386 -8.70 23.24 8.82
CA LYS A 386 -9.80 23.85 9.61
C LYS A 386 -9.57 25.31 10.02
N LYS A 387 -8.49 25.96 9.57
CA LYS A 387 -8.06 27.29 10.05
C LYS A 387 -7.93 27.36 11.59
N GLU A 388 -7.65 26.23 12.26
CA GLU A 388 -7.25 26.28 13.67
C GLU A 388 -5.83 26.84 13.71
N LYS A 389 -5.66 28.02 14.35
CA LYS A 389 -4.35 28.66 14.51
C LYS A 389 -3.39 27.63 15.11
N CYS A 390 -2.32 27.33 14.40
CA CYS A 390 -1.15 26.71 15.00
C CYS A 390 -0.73 27.63 16.15
N VAL A 391 -0.88 27.16 17.38
CA VAL A 391 -0.17 27.73 18.53
C VAL A 391 1.23 27.14 18.43
N ASP A 392 2.21 28.02 18.24
CA ASP A 392 3.64 27.72 18.06
C ASP A 392 4.23 26.83 19.18
#